data_AF-A0A9W9EG76-F1
#
_entry.id   AF-A0A9W9EG76-F1
#
_cell.length_a   1.000
_cell.length_b   1.000
_cell.length_c   1.000
_cell.angle_alpha   90.00
_cell.angle_beta   90.00
_cell.angle_gamma   90.00
#
_symmetry.space_group_name_H-M   'P 1'
#
loop_
_entity.id
_entity.type
_entity.pdbx_description
1 polymer ?
#
loop_
_entity_poly.entity_id
_entity_poly.type
_entity_poly.pdbx_seq_one_letter_code
_entity_poly.pdbx_strand_id
1 'polypeptide(L)'
;MAPLMNSNDDTPPPFVGKTIRGSVWDSVNRTPVRFQDLDLKFSHEDDLLKEIADEVAEEREAEARFLKSKKRKLDEEETQEAKKVMRNGMLQPRRDEIIWDISKAPERWHPAEPDLKKDDIYEQIDRCFDRIEEGIMPQMFESRMRQLEKERIKMELIRNKEERSLPSVVVKRLAVLEEIWDRLNARNDPFEQLSNIENVMDAYRRKKLRFTGLVTYWTRGKQLCQPRPFNWDEFEAINHRFQGCRSFWVEGLNGPNPEYSYYALTIPPSTYHQFLHTVSAIRIYIPFKPRNPQL
;
A
#
# COMPACT_ATOMS: atom_id res chain seq x y z
N MET A 1 -54.80 -58.36 -10.32
CA MET A 1 -55.25 -57.39 -11.34
C MET A 1 -54.06 -56.53 -11.70
N ALA A 2 -53.80 -56.37 -13.01
CA ALA A 2 -52.68 -55.62 -13.56
C ALA A 2 -52.81 -54.09 -13.33
N PRO A 3 -51.72 -53.31 -13.48
CA PRO A 3 -51.58 -51.93 -12.99
C PRO A 3 -51.78 -50.84 -14.07
N LEU A 4 -51.99 -49.59 -13.62
CA LEU A 4 -51.88 -48.34 -14.38
C LEU A 4 -51.02 -47.40 -13.52
N MET A 5 -49.77 -47.10 -13.88
CA MET A 5 -49.25 -46.16 -14.89
C MET A 5 -49.42 -44.66 -14.58
N ASN A 6 -48.29 -43.99 -14.83
CA ASN A 6 -48.00 -42.56 -15.04
C ASN A 6 -47.70 -41.67 -13.83
N SER A 7 -46.76 -40.72 -13.91
CA SER A 7 -45.59 -40.48 -14.79
C SER A 7 -44.93 -39.17 -14.33
N ASN A 8 -43.65 -39.00 -14.68
CA ASN A 8 -42.89 -37.75 -14.86
C ASN A 8 -41.80 -37.48 -13.83
N ASP A 9 -40.60 -37.95 -14.16
CA ASP A 9 -39.33 -37.38 -13.72
C ASP A 9 -38.50 -37.13 -14.98
N ASP A 10 -38.42 -35.86 -15.40
CA ASP A 10 -37.64 -35.38 -16.53
C ASP A 10 -36.23 -35.04 -16.05
N THR A 11 -35.27 -35.92 -16.31
CA THR A 11 -33.84 -35.55 -16.30
C THR A 11 -33.18 -36.01 -17.61
N PRO A 12 -32.45 -35.11 -18.31
CA PRO A 12 -31.81 -35.46 -19.57
C PRO A 12 -30.55 -36.33 -19.33
N PRO A 13 -30.26 -37.30 -20.21
CA PRO A 13 -29.08 -38.16 -20.08
C PRO A 13 -27.79 -37.41 -20.49
N PRO A 14 -26.62 -37.82 -19.97
CA PRO A 14 -25.34 -37.24 -20.33
C PRO A 14 -24.91 -37.60 -21.76
N PHE A 15 -24.37 -36.60 -22.46
CA PHE A 15 -23.73 -36.74 -23.76
C PHE A 15 -22.52 -37.69 -23.68
N VAL A 16 -22.62 -38.84 -24.35
CA VAL A 16 -21.49 -39.71 -24.65
C VAL A 16 -20.98 -39.37 -26.04
N GLY A 17 -19.83 -38.71 -26.12
CA GLY A 17 -19.14 -38.43 -27.38
C GLY A 17 -18.72 -39.73 -28.06
N LYS A 18 -19.32 -40.05 -29.21
CA LYS A 18 -18.86 -41.12 -30.11
C LYS A 18 -17.66 -40.62 -30.91
N THR A 19 -16.49 -41.19 -30.66
CA THR A 19 -15.31 -41.02 -31.52
C THR A 19 -15.52 -41.83 -32.81
N ILE A 20 -15.72 -41.15 -33.94
CA ILE A 20 -15.70 -41.78 -35.27
C ILE A 20 -14.22 -41.99 -35.64
N ARG A 21 -13.76 -43.24 -35.63
CA ARG A 21 -12.45 -43.63 -36.22
C ARG A 21 -12.65 -44.00 -37.69
N GLY A 22 -12.40 -43.05 -38.59
CA GLY A 22 -12.16 -43.36 -40.00
C GLY A 22 -10.72 -43.85 -40.18
N SER A 23 -10.53 -44.99 -40.85
CA SER A 23 -9.22 -45.46 -41.29
C SER A 23 -9.14 -45.32 -42.81
N VAL A 24 -8.20 -44.50 -43.29
CA VAL A 24 -7.88 -44.37 -44.71
C VAL A 24 -6.82 -45.42 -45.04
N TRP A 25 -7.09 -46.23 -46.06
CA TRP A 25 -6.22 -47.32 -46.49
C TRP A 25 -5.50 -46.92 -47.78
N ASP A 26 -4.19 -47.14 -47.84
CA ASP A 26 -3.42 -47.06 -49.08
C ASP A 26 -3.72 -48.30 -49.93
N SER A 27 -4.28 -48.06 -51.13
CA SER A 27 -4.80 -49.11 -52.01
C SER A 27 -3.73 -50.01 -52.64
N VAL A 28 -2.45 -49.66 -52.55
CA VAL A 28 -1.38 -50.41 -53.24
C VAL A 28 -0.67 -51.40 -52.32
N ASN A 29 -0.44 -51.06 -51.03
CA ASN A 29 0.42 -51.88 -50.16
C ASN A 29 -0.30 -52.54 -48.97
N ARG A 30 -1.60 -52.30 -48.77
CA ARG A 30 -2.41 -52.88 -47.66
C ARG A 30 -1.72 -52.85 -46.29
N THR A 31 -0.88 -51.86 -46.04
CA THR A 31 -0.29 -51.59 -44.73
C THR A 31 -0.98 -50.37 -44.11
N PRO A 32 -1.27 -50.39 -42.80
CA PRO A 32 -1.85 -49.24 -42.13
C PRO A 32 -0.85 -48.08 -42.10
N VAL A 33 -1.16 -46.97 -42.77
CA VAL A 33 -0.37 -45.74 -42.71
C VAL A 33 -0.48 -45.19 -41.29
N ARG A 34 0.61 -45.20 -40.53
CA ARG A 34 0.67 -44.50 -39.24
C ARG A 34 0.62 -43.01 -39.50
N PHE A 35 -0.35 -42.34 -38.87
CA PHE A 35 -0.58 -40.89 -38.88
C PHE A 35 0.53 -40.07 -38.18
N GLN A 36 1.76 -40.57 -38.10
CA GLN A 36 2.86 -39.93 -37.36
C GLN A 36 3.86 -39.16 -38.23
N ASP A 37 3.70 -39.14 -39.56
CA ASP A 37 4.68 -38.51 -40.47
C ASP A 37 4.17 -37.26 -41.21
N LEU A 38 3.13 -36.59 -40.69
CA LEU A 38 2.73 -35.24 -41.16
C LEU A 38 3.09 -34.20 -40.10
N ASP A 39 4.39 -33.97 -39.96
CA ASP A 39 4.96 -32.83 -39.23
C ASP A 39 4.80 -31.55 -40.09
N LEU A 40 3.54 -31.14 -40.27
CA LEU A 40 3.17 -29.86 -40.86
C LEU A 40 3.45 -28.78 -39.82
N LYS A 41 4.53 -28.04 -40.05
CA LYS A 41 4.99 -26.89 -39.27
C LYS A 41 3.88 -25.82 -39.13
N PHE A 42 3.06 -25.95 -38.08
CA PHE A 42 2.09 -24.93 -37.64
C PHE A 42 2.66 -24.05 -36.51
N SER A 43 3.98 -24.02 -36.30
CA SER A 43 4.56 -23.29 -35.16
C SER A 43 4.47 -21.77 -35.27
N HIS A 44 4.13 -21.20 -36.43
CA HIS A 44 4.18 -19.74 -36.62
C HIS A 44 2.84 -19.04 -36.33
N GLU A 45 1.70 -19.72 -36.53
CA GLU A 45 0.38 -19.12 -36.26
C GLU A 45 0.06 -19.10 -34.76
N ASP A 46 0.47 -20.12 -34.01
CA ASP A 46 0.29 -20.17 -32.55
C ASP A 46 1.15 -19.12 -31.82
N ASP A 47 2.35 -18.83 -32.34
CA ASP A 47 3.22 -17.77 -31.82
C ASP A 47 2.61 -16.38 -32.05
N LEU A 48 2.04 -16.14 -33.24
CA LEU A 48 1.33 -14.89 -33.58
C LEU A 48 0.06 -14.68 -32.74
N LEU A 49 -0.73 -15.75 -32.52
CA LEU A 49 -1.93 -15.67 -31.68
C LEU A 49 -1.58 -15.41 -30.20
N LYS A 50 -0.44 -15.90 -29.75
CA LYS A 50 0.06 -15.64 -28.40
C LYS A 50 0.55 -14.21 -28.24
N GLU A 51 1.26 -13.65 -29.22
CA GLU A 51 1.69 -12.25 -29.22
C GLU A 51 0.49 -11.29 -29.20
N ILE A 52 -0.54 -11.56 -30.02
CA ILE A 52 -1.80 -10.78 -30.00
C ILE A 52 -2.52 -10.93 -28.65
N ALA A 53 -2.55 -12.13 -28.06
CA ALA A 53 -3.18 -12.34 -26.76
C ALA A 53 -2.46 -11.60 -25.62
N ASP A 54 -1.12 -11.54 -25.67
CA ASP A 54 -0.29 -10.82 -24.70
C ASP A 54 -0.47 -9.30 -24.84
N GLU A 55 -0.54 -8.76 -26.06
CA GLU A 55 -0.80 -7.34 -26.32
C GLU A 55 -2.20 -6.92 -25.84
N VAL A 56 -3.23 -7.72 -26.12
CA VAL A 56 -4.60 -7.49 -25.63
C VAL A 56 -4.68 -7.59 -24.11
N ALA A 57 -3.88 -8.46 -23.48
CA ALA A 57 -3.80 -8.55 -22.02
C ALA A 57 -3.15 -7.31 -21.40
N GLU A 58 -2.09 -6.79 -22.01
CA GLU A 58 -1.41 -5.56 -21.57
C GLU A 58 -2.33 -4.33 -21.70
N GLU A 59 -3.07 -4.21 -22.80
CA GLU A 59 -4.02 -3.12 -23.01
C GLU A 59 -5.14 -3.14 -21.96
N ARG A 60 -5.70 -4.32 -21.65
CA ARG A 60 -6.71 -4.47 -20.58
C ARG A 60 -6.17 -4.12 -19.20
N GLU A 61 -4.90 -4.45 -18.93
CA GLU A 61 -4.28 -4.09 -17.65
C GLU A 61 -4.04 -2.57 -17.54
N ALA A 62 -3.66 -1.92 -18.64
CA ALA A 62 -3.51 -0.47 -18.71
C ALA A 62 -4.84 0.26 -18.47
N GLU A 63 -5.94 -0.21 -19.09
CA GLU A 63 -7.28 0.33 -18.84
C GLU A 63 -7.71 0.16 -17.38
N ALA A 64 -7.47 -1.01 -16.79
CA ALA A 64 -7.79 -1.26 -15.38
C ALA A 64 -7.00 -0.34 -14.43
N ARG A 65 -5.72 -0.06 -14.72
CA ARG A 65 -4.91 0.91 -13.97
C ARG A 65 -5.46 2.32 -14.09
N PHE A 66 -5.87 2.73 -15.30
CA PHE A 66 -6.47 4.05 -15.53
C PHE A 66 -7.80 4.22 -14.76
N LEU A 67 -8.70 3.24 -14.84
CA LEU A 67 -9.96 3.23 -14.11
C LEU A 67 -9.76 3.27 -12.59
N LYS A 68 -8.79 2.51 -12.07
CA LYS A 68 -8.45 2.52 -10.63
C LYS A 68 -7.91 3.87 -10.18
N SER A 69 -7.08 4.52 -10.99
CA SER A 69 -6.57 5.87 -10.74
C SER A 69 -7.70 6.91 -10.74
N LYS A 70 -8.61 6.83 -11.71
CA LYS A 70 -9.78 7.70 -11.80
C LYS A 70 -10.71 7.55 -10.60
N LYS A 71 -10.97 6.31 -10.18
CA LYS A 71 -11.79 6.03 -8.98
C LYS A 71 -11.14 6.58 -7.71
N ARG A 72 -9.82 6.42 -7.54
CA ARG A 72 -9.11 6.97 -6.38
C ARG A 72 -9.22 8.49 -6.29
N LYS A 73 -9.10 9.19 -7.42
CA LYS A 73 -9.28 10.65 -7.46
C LYS A 73 -10.71 11.07 -7.09
N LEU A 74 -11.71 10.32 -7.56
CA LEU A 74 -13.11 10.57 -7.21
C LEU A 74 -13.35 10.35 -5.71
N ASP A 75 -12.85 9.25 -5.14
CA ASP A 75 -12.98 8.95 -3.72
C ASP A 75 -12.22 9.99 -2.86
N GLU A 76 -11.07 10.48 -3.31
CA GLU A 76 -10.31 11.57 -2.66
C GLU A 76 -11.10 12.89 -2.68
N GLU A 77 -11.73 13.24 -3.80
CA GLU A 77 -12.56 14.43 -3.97
C GLU A 77 -13.83 14.35 -3.11
N GLU A 78 -14.52 13.21 -3.11
CA GLU A 78 -15.70 12.96 -2.28
C GLU A 78 -15.36 12.98 -0.77
N THR A 79 -14.17 12.51 -0.38
CA THR A 79 -13.68 12.60 1.00
C THR A 79 -13.39 14.04 1.41
N GLN A 80 -12.82 14.86 0.51
CA GLN A 80 -12.58 16.28 0.76
C GLN A 80 -13.90 17.06 0.86
N GLU A 81 -14.87 16.75 -0.02
CA GLU A 81 -16.21 17.33 0.01
C GLU A 81 -16.95 16.93 1.30
N ALA A 82 -16.90 15.66 1.71
CA ALA A 82 -17.48 15.20 2.96
C ALA A 82 -16.83 15.86 4.20
N LYS A 83 -15.50 16.02 4.20
CA LYS A 83 -14.79 16.77 5.25
C LYS A 83 -15.23 18.24 5.27
N LYS A 84 -15.41 18.86 4.11
CA LYS A 84 -15.91 20.23 3.98
C LYS A 84 -17.37 20.36 4.46
N VAL A 85 -18.23 19.38 4.16
CA VAL A 85 -19.62 19.34 4.63
C VAL A 85 -19.71 19.12 6.14
N MET A 86 -18.90 18.23 6.72
CA MET A 86 -18.81 18.07 8.18
C MET A 86 -18.27 19.34 8.85
N ARG A 87 -17.27 19.99 8.24
CA ARG A 87 -16.74 21.29 8.68
C ARG A 87 -17.83 22.36 8.66
N ASN A 88 -18.60 22.44 7.58
CA ASN A 88 -19.75 23.35 7.45
C ASN A 88 -20.91 23.03 8.41
N GLY A 89 -21.03 21.80 8.90
CA GLY A 89 -22.01 21.43 9.93
C GLY A 89 -21.64 21.88 11.35
N MET A 90 -20.37 22.18 11.60
CA MET A 90 -19.87 22.71 12.88
C MET A 90 -19.54 24.20 12.85
N LEU A 91 -19.24 24.74 11.67
CA LEU A 91 -19.07 26.18 11.43
C LEU A 91 -20.39 26.91 11.65
N GLN A 92 -20.38 27.87 12.56
CA GLN A 92 -21.49 28.78 12.71
C GLN A 92 -21.42 29.85 11.60
N PRO A 93 -22.56 30.32 11.07
CA PRO A 93 -22.54 31.46 10.17
C PRO A 93 -21.87 32.65 10.86
N ARG A 94 -21.11 33.42 10.08
CA ARG A 94 -20.46 34.64 10.56
C ARG A 94 -21.48 35.52 11.28
N ARG A 95 -21.17 35.88 12.53
CA ARG A 95 -22.03 36.76 13.32
C ARG A 95 -21.83 38.21 12.91
N ASP A 96 -22.92 38.98 12.95
CA ASP A 96 -22.87 40.43 12.82
C ASP A 96 -22.22 41.09 14.05
N GLU A 97 -22.38 40.47 15.23
CA GLU A 97 -21.81 40.92 16.49
C GLU A 97 -20.67 40.02 16.95
N ILE A 98 -19.52 40.64 17.26
CA ILE A 98 -18.35 39.95 17.79
C ILE A 98 -18.56 39.65 19.28
N ILE A 99 -18.36 38.38 19.66
CA ILE A 99 -18.44 37.91 21.04
C ILE A 99 -17.06 38.07 21.69
N TRP A 100 -16.93 39.07 22.56
CA TRP A 100 -15.70 39.32 23.32
C TRP A 100 -15.66 38.64 24.69
N ASP A 101 -16.82 38.20 25.21
CA ASP A 101 -16.97 37.62 26.54
C ASP A 101 -17.33 36.13 26.43
N ILE A 102 -16.58 35.29 27.13
CA ILE A 102 -16.77 33.84 27.16
C ILE A 102 -18.15 33.44 27.70
N SER A 103 -18.75 34.24 28.59
CA SER A 103 -20.08 33.97 29.13
C SER A 103 -21.20 34.08 28.08
N LYS A 104 -20.90 34.80 26.99
CA LYS A 104 -21.81 34.98 25.85
C LYS A 104 -21.49 34.03 24.70
N ALA A 105 -20.50 33.15 24.88
CA ALA A 105 -20.18 32.14 23.88
C ALA A 105 -21.36 31.17 23.71
N PRO A 106 -21.52 30.56 22.52
CA PRO A 106 -22.60 29.60 22.29
C PRO A 106 -22.54 28.42 23.25
N GLU A 107 -23.70 27.90 23.65
CA GLU A 107 -23.81 26.83 24.66
C GLU A 107 -23.03 25.56 24.31
N ARG A 108 -22.81 25.28 23.01
CA ARG A 108 -22.06 24.11 22.51
C ARG A 108 -20.60 24.41 22.17
N TRP A 109 -20.13 25.63 22.43
CA TRP A 109 -18.77 26.04 22.14
C TRP A 109 -17.88 25.84 23.39
N HIS A 110 -16.64 25.39 23.19
CA HIS A 110 -15.70 25.16 24.28
C HIS A 110 -14.30 25.70 23.94
N PRO A 111 -13.66 26.51 24.81
CA PRO A 111 -12.39 27.18 24.50
C PRO A 111 -11.22 26.20 24.27
N ALA A 112 -11.30 25.00 24.84
CA ALA A 112 -10.30 23.96 24.65
C ALA A 112 -10.41 23.23 23.31
N GLU A 113 -11.56 23.32 22.61
CA GLU A 113 -11.85 22.56 21.38
C GLU A 113 -11.49 21.06 21.53
N PRO A 114 -12.17 20.32 22.43
CA PRO A 114 -11.78 18.96 22.82
C PRO A 114 -11.92 17.92 21.70
N ASP A 115 -12.57 18.28 20.59
CA ASP A 115 -12.68 17.47 19.37
C ASP A 115 -11.37 17.47 18.56
N LEU A 116 -10.50 18.46 18.75
CA LEU A 116 -9.20 18.49 18.09
C LEU A 116 -8.13 17.76 18.90
N LYS A 117 -7.27 17.05 18.18
CA LYS A 117 -6.07 16.45 18.77
C LYS A 117 -5.06 17.55 19.11
N LYS A 118 -4.51 17.48 20.32
CA LYS A 118 -3.59 18.51 20.86
C LYS A 118 -2.28 18.62 20.07
N ASP A 119 -1.86 17.55 19.43
CA ASP A 119 -0.64 17.44 18.63
C ASP A 119 -0.85 17.84 17.15
N ASP A 120 -2.09 17.93 16.67
CA ASP A 120 -2.37 18.41 15.32
C ASP A 120 -2.36 19.94 15.29
N ILE A 121 -1.17 20.51 15.08
CA ILE A 121 -0.98 21.97 15.05
C ILE A 121 -1.70 22.60 13.86
N TYR A 122 -1.82 21.90 12.73
CA TYR A 122 -2.42 22.45 11.52
C TYR A 122 -3.94 22.54 11.68
N GLU A 123 -4.60 21.46 12.12
CA GLU A 123 -6.05 21.51 12.38
C GLU A 123 -6.40 22.54 13.46
N GLN A 124 -5.54 22.70 14.47
CA GLN A 124 -5.74 23.74 15.49
C GLN A 124 -5.59 25.16 14.95
N ILE A 125 -4.66 25.42 14.04
CA ILE A 125 -4.53 26.72 13.37
C ILE A 125 -5.76 27.00 12.51
N ASP A 126 -6.20 26.01 11.71
CA ASP A 126 -7.41 26.13 10.88
C ASP A 126 -8.64 26.45 11.73
N ARG A 127 -8.85 25.72 12.84
CA ARG A 127 -9.95 26.01 13.76
C ARG A 127 -9.84 27.40 14.38
N CYS A 128 -8.63 27.90 14.67
CA CYS A 128 -8.48 29.28 15.14
C CYS A 128 -8.97 30.29 14.09
N PHE A 129 -8.67 30.08 12.81
CA PHE A 129 -9.18 30.93 11.73
C PHE A 129 -10.71 30.89 11.65
N ASP A 130 -11.30 29.69 11.68
CA ASP A 130 -12.75 29.51 11.66
C ASP A 130 -13.42 30.33 12.79
N ARG A 131 -12.88 30.26 14.01
CA ARG A 131 -13.45 30.98 15.17
C ARG A 131 -13.29 32.50 15.09
N ILE A 132 -12.18 32.96 14.52
CA ILE A 132 -11.96 34.40 14.25
C ILE A 132 -12.98 34.90 13.22
N GLU A 133 -13.22 34.12 12.16
CA GLU A 133 -14.19 34.45 11.11
C GLU A 133 -15.63 34.43 11.63
N GLU A 134 -15.97 33.47 12.50
CA GLU A 134 -17.25 33.41 13.23
C GLU A 134 -17.47 34.59 14.18
N GLY A 135 -16.41 35.35 14.51
CA GLY A 135 -16.45 36.45 15.47
C GLY A 135 -16.57 35.97 16.92
N ILE A 136 -16.14 34.74 17.23
CA ILE A 136 -16.19 34.19 18.59
C ILE A 136 -14.82 34.32 19.25
N MET A 137 -14.71 35.18 20.25
CA MET A 137 -13.49 35.38 21.03
C MET A 137 -12.23 35.58 20.16
N PRO A 138 -12.26 36.45 19.13
CA PRO A 138 -11.16 36.57 18.18
C PRO A 138 -9.82 36.87 18.86
N GLN A 139 -9.80 37.69 19.92
CA GLN A 139 -8.60 37.99 20.70
C GLN A 139 -7.95 36.77 21.35
N MET A 140 -8.76 35.78 21.77
CA MET A 140 -8.27 34.55 22.38
C MET A 140 -7.66 33.63 21.31
N PHE A 141 -8.35 33.47 20.18
CA PHE A 141 -7.89 32.62 19.09
C PHE A 141 -6.72 33.21 18.32
N GLU A 142 -6.63 34.54 18.18
CA GLU A 142 -5.43 35.22 17.67
C GLU A 142 -4.21 34.99 18.58
N SER A 143 -4.42 34.95 19.90
CA SER A 143 -3.35 34.64 20.87
C SER A 143 -2.93 33.17 20.76
N ARG A 144 -3.89 32.24 20.71
CA ARG A 144 -3.65 30.81 20.55
C ARG A 144 -2.97 30.51 19.22
N MET A 145 -3.43 31.09 18.12
CA MET A 145 -2.85 30.98 16.79
C MET A 145 -1.39 31.44 16.78
N ARG A 146 -1.07 32.58 17.39
CA ARG A 146 0.33 33.03 17.53
C ARG A 146 1.20 32.06 18.33
N GLN A 147 0.65 31.34 19.31
CA GLN A 147 1.39 30.30 20.04
C GLN A 147 1.62 29.07 19.16
N LEU A 148 0.58 28.59 18.48
CA LEU A 148 0.63 27.46 17.57
C LEU A 148 1.59 27.72 16.39
N GLU A 149 1.60 28.92 15.83
CA GLU A 149 2.56 29.30 14.78
C GLU A 149 4.00 29.30 15.29
N LYS A 150 4.25 29.76 16.53
CA LYS A 150 5.57 29.67 17.15
C LYS A 150 6.00 28.22 17.35
N GLU A 151 5.09 27.36 17.78
CA GLU A 151 5.35 25.92 17.91
C GLU A 151 5.61 25.27 16.55
N ARG A 152 4.82 25.60 15.53
CA ARG A 152 5.03 25.18 14.14
C ARG A 152 6.42 25.59 13.66
N ILE A 153 6.77 26.87 13.77
CA ILE A 153 8.08 27.40 13.37
C ILE A 153 9.20 26.74 14.17
N LYS A 154 9.00 26.48 15.47
CA LYS A 154 9.98 25.77 16.31
C LYS A 154 10.17 24.33 15.83
N MET A 155 9.09 23.61 15.53
CA MET A 155 9.15 22.25 14.97
C MET A 155 9.83 22.25 13.60
N GLU A 156 9.46 23.17 12.72
CA GLU A 156 10.10 23.34 11.41
C GLU A 156 11.56 23.75 11.54
N LEU A 157 11.93 24.57 12.53
CA LEU A 157 13.32 24.97 12.78
C LEU A 157 14.14 23.82 13.35
N ILE A 158 13.57 22.99 14.23
CA ILE A 158 14.20 21.76 14.72
C ILE A 158 14.39 20.79 13.55
N ARG A 159 13.32 20.54 12.78
CA ARG A 159 13.36 19.77 11.53
C ARG A 159 14.45 20.29 10.60
N ASN A 160 14.44 21.58 10.27
CA ASN A 160 15.40 22.20 9.36
C ASN A 160 16.84 22.26 9.91
N LYS A 161 17.05 22.44 11.23
CA LYS A 161 18.39 22.45 11.83
C LYS A 161 19.00 21.05 11.86
N GLU A 162 18.19 20.03 12.17
CA GLU A 162 18.61 18.64 12.12
C GLU A 162 18.89 18.22 10.67
N GLU A 163 17.99 18.55 9.74
CA GLU A 163 18.09 18.24 8.30
C GLU A 163 19.25 18.94 7.58
N ARG A 164 19.59 20.19 7.93
CA ARG A 164 20.74 20.90 7.32
C ARG A 164 22.09 20.20 7.55
N SER A 165 22.18 19.36 8.57
CA SER A 165 23.38 18.60 8.90
C SER A 165 23.37 17.16 8.36
N LEU A 166 22.26 16.75 7.75
CA LEU A 166 22.04 15.41 7.22
C LEU A 166 22.19 15.41 5.70
N PRO A 167 22.71 14.31 5.11
CA PRO A 167 22.72 14.15 3.67
C PRO A 167 21.29 14.21 3.10
N SER A 168 21.10 14.84 1.94
CA SER A 168 19.77 14.96 1.29
C SER A 168 19.04 13.61 1.13
N VAL A 169 19.79 12.54 0.86
CA VAL A 169 19.24 11.17 0.79
C VAL A 169 18.60 10.72 2.11
N VAL A 170 19.18 11.09 3.24
CA VAL A 170 18.64 10.78 4.57
C VAL A 170 17.40 11.61 4.85
N VAL A 171 17.39 12.89 4.46
CA VAL A 171 16.20 13.77 4.61
C VAL A 171 15.00 13.20 3.85
N LYS A 172 15.19 12.81 2.59
CA LYS A 172 14.13 12.17 1.79
C LYS A 172 13.63 10.88 2.42
N ARG A 173 14.54 10.06 2.96
CA ARG A 173 14.18 8.82 3.63
C ARG A 173 13.40 9.06 4.93
N LEU A 174 13.78 10.07 5.71
CA LEU A 174 13.06 10.46 6.93
C LEU A 174 11.62 10.88 6.62
N ALA A 175 11.39 11.67 5.56
CA ALA A 175 10.03 12.02 5.13
C ALA A 175 9.18 10.78 4.78
N VAL A 176 9.76 9.82 4.05
CA VAL A 176 9.08 8.56 3.74
C VAL A 176 8.79 7.74 5.01
N LEU A 177 9.70 7.73 5.98
CA LEU A 177 9.50 7.02 7.25
C LEU A 177 8.39 7.67 8.09
N GLU A 178 8.28 9.01 8.07
CA GLU A 178 7.20 9.76 8.71
C GLU A 178 5.83 9.40 8.09
N GLU A 179 5.72 9.36 6.75
CA GLU A 179 4.49 8.91 6.09
C GLU A 179 4.11 7.46 6.45
N ILE A 180 5.10 6.56 6.58
CA ILE A 180 4.85 5.18 6.99
C ILE A 180 4.40 5.14 8.45
N TRP A 181 5.02 5.93 9.33
CA TRP A 181 4.65 6.06 10.74
C TRP A 181 3.19 6.52 10.87
N ASP A 182 2.79 7.59 10.17
CA ASP A 182 1.41 8.11 10.19
C ASP A 182 0.39 7.05 9.78
N ARG A 183 0.67 6.31 8.70
CA ARG A 183 -0.23 5.24 8.22
C ARG A 183 -0.36 4.08 9.21
N LEU A 184 0.71 3.71 9.90
CA LEU A 184 0.68 2.64 10.91
C LEU A 184 -0.04 3.10 12.16
N ASN A 185 0.24 4.32 12.62
CA ASN A 185 -0.40 4.92 13.78
C ASN A 185 -1.92 5.03 13.59
N ALA A 186 -2.36 5.49 12.41
CA ALA A 186 -3.78 5.55 12.05
C ALA A 186 -4.49 4.19 12.04
N ARG A 187 -3.75 3.08 11.87
CA ARG A 187 -4.29 1.72 11.82
C ARG A 187 -4.06 0.93 13.12
N ASN A 188 -3.63 1.60 14.18
CA ASN A 188 -3.29 0.98 15.47
C ASN A 188 -2.20 -0.10 15.36
N ASP A 189 -1.27 0.09 14.42
CA ASP A 189 -0.04 -0.70 14.25
C ASP A 189 -0.19 -2.22 14.41
N PRO A 190 -0.98 -2.90 13.56
CA PRO A 190 -1.33 -4.31 13.73
C PRO A 190 -0.13 -5.27 13.68
N PHE A 191 1.01 -4.77 13.20
CA PHE A 191 2.25 -5.53 13.06
C PHE A 191 3.38 -5.03 13.97
N GLU A 192 3.09 -4.14 14.93
CA GLU A 192 4.06 -3.65 15.93
C GLU A 192 5.32 -3.02 15.29
N GLN A 193 5.15 -2.25 14.21
CA GLN A 193 6.22 -1.64 13.42
C GLN A 193 6.58 -0.21 13.87
N LEU A 194 5.71 0.49 14.59
CA LEU A 194 5.94 1.89 14.99
C LEU A 194 7.26 2.04 15.75
N SER A 195 7.52 1.14 16.71
CA SER A 195 8.76 1.17 17.48
C SER A 195 10.01 0.98 16.60
N ASN A 196 9.94 0.17 15.54
CA ASN A 196 11.06 0.04 14.61
C ASN A 196 11.30 1.35 13.84
N ILE A 197 10.23 1.95 13.32
CA ILE A 197 10.32 3.17 12.52
C ILE A 197 10.84 4.34 13.34
N GLU A 198 10.34 4.52 14.57
CA GLU A 198 10.82 5.54 15.50
C GLU A 198 12.32 5.42 15.76
N ASN A 199 12.79 4.20 16.03
CA ASN A 199 14.21 3.98 16.31
C ASN A 199 15.08 4.08 15.06
N VAL A 200 14.59 3.72 13.88
CA VAL A 200 15.27 3.97 12.61
C VAL A 200 15.41 5.47 12.34
N MET A 201 14.33 6.24 12.52
CA MET A 201 14.36 7.70 12.39
C MET A 201 15.34 8.34 13.39
N ASP A 202 15.31 7.92 14.66
CA ASP A 202 16.26 8.40 15.68
C ASP A 202 17.71 8.04 15.32
N ALA A 203 17.96 6.83 14.80
CA ALA A 203 19.29 6.42 14.37
C ALA A 203 19.82 7.28 13.20
N TYR A 204 18.96 7.68 12.26
CA TYR A 204 19.32 8.63 11.20
C TYR A 204 19.58 10.03 11.74
N ARG A 205 18.67 10.57 12.56
CA ARG A 205 18.79 11.91 13.16
C ARG A 205 20.07 12.03 14.00
N ARG A 206 20.43 10.98 14.73
CA ARG A 206 21.68 10.88 15.52
C ARG A 206 22.92 10.49 14.71
N LYS A 207 22.79 10.30 13.39
CA LYS A 207 23.89 9.88 12.49
C LYS A 207 24.53 8.55 12.88
N LYS A 208 23.82 7.71 13.64
CA LYS A 208 24.21 6.33 13.96
C LYS A 208 23.95 5.39 12.79
N LEU A 209 22.96 5.72 11.98
CA LEU A 209 22.66 5.02 10.74
C LEU A 209 22.97 5.92 9.54
N ARG A 210 23.56 5.33 8.49
CA ARG A 210 23.84 6.02 7.22
C ARG A 210 23.12 5.29 6.11
N PHE A 211 22.60 6.04 5.15
CA PHE A 211 21.94 5.48 3.98
C PHE A 211 22.98 5.20 2.88
N THR A 212 23.52 3.99 2.85
CA THR A 212 24.65 3.61 1.97
C THR A 212 24.32 2.45 1.02
N GLY A 213 23.04 2.10 0.86
CA GLY A 213 22.63 0.90 0.10
C GLY A 213 22.93 -0.43 0.83
N LEU A 214 23.38 -0.35 2.08
CA LEU A 214 23.48 -1.50 2.99
C LEU A 214 22.19 -1.59 3.81
N VAL A 215 21.87 -2.81 4.27
CA VAL A 215 20.70 -3.07 5.08
C VAL A 215 20.99 -3.16 6.56
N THR A 216 19.99 -2.81 7.37
CA THR A 216 19.94 -3.14 8.80
C THR A 216 18.60 -3.80 9.13
N TYR A 217 18.63 -4.79 10.00
CA TYR A 217 17.45 -5.51 10.47
C TYR A 217 17.03 -4.99 11.84
N TRP A 218 15.73 -4.85 12.05
CA TRP A 218 15.17 -4.29 13.27
C TRP A 218 14.02 -5.14 13.76
N THR A 219 13.90 -5.27 15.09
CA THR A 219 12.70 -5.82 15.71
C THR A 219 12.41 -5.23 17.06
N ARG A 220 11.13 -4.92 17.33
CA ARG A 220 10.66 -4.30 18.59
C ARG A 220 11.52 -3.11 19.00
N GLY A 221 11.87 -2.27 18.03
CA GLY A 221 12.69 -1.07 18.22
C GLY A 221 14.20 -1.31 18.36
N LYS A 222 14.68 -2.55 18.24
CA LYS A 222 16.11 -2.89 18.39
C LYS A 222 16.75 -3.22 17.06
N GLN A 223 17.88 -2.57 16.78
CA GLN A 223 18.75 -2.91 15.67
C GLN A 223 19.44 -4.26 15.95
N LEU A 224 19.26 -5.23 15.06
CA LEU A 224 19.81 -6.58 15.19
C LEU A 224 21.21 -6.72 14.60
N CYS A 225 21.61 -5.78 13.74
CA CYS A 225 22.86 -5.86 13.02
C CYS A 225 23.43 -4.51 12.59
N GLN A 226 24.75 -4.46 12.43
CA GLN A 226 25.41 -3.35 11.75
C GLN A 226 25.05 -3.34 10.25
N PRO A 227 25.15 -2.19 9.56
CA PRO A 227 24.90 -2.10 8.12
C PRO A 227 25.73 -3.12 7.33
N ARG A 228 25.07 -3.93 6.50
CA ARG A 228 25.72 -4.97 5.68
C ARG A 228 24.99 -5.22 4.37
N PRO A 229 25.61 -5.90 3.37
CA PRO A 229 24.92 -6.27 2.15
C PRO A 229 23.70 -7.14 2.45
N PHE A 230 22.63 -6.96 1.68
CA PHE A 230 21.46 -7.81 1.81
C PHE A 230 21.76 -9.24 1.34
N ASN A 231 21.35 -10.23 2.13
CA ASN A 231 21.45 -11.65 1.81
C ASN A 231 20.14 -12.33 2.20
N TRP A 232 19.57 -13.11 1.28
CA TRP A 232 18.27 -13.76 1.48
C TRP A 232 18.30 -14.82 2.58
N ASP A 233 19.32 -15.68 2.59
CA ASP A 233 19.44 -16.76 3.59
C ASP A 233 19.59 -16.18 5.00
N GLU A 234 20.35 -15.09 5.14
CA GLU A 234 20.48 -14.36 6.40
C GLU A 234 19.16 -13.72 6.82
N PHE A 235 18.48 -13.05 5.91
CA PHE A 235 17.17 -12.46 6.16
C PHE A 235 16.20 -13.52 6.67
N GLU A 236 16.08 -14.66 5.99
CA GLU A 236 15.18 -15.75 6.40
C GLU A 236 15.56 -16.32 7.77
N ALA A 237 16.84 -16.57 8.01
CA ALA A 237 17.33 -17.10 9.29
C ALA A 237 17.04 -16.15 10.46
N ILE A 238 17.27 -14.84 10.27
CA ILE A 238 16.97 -13.82 11.29
C ILE A 238 15.46 -13.68 11.48
N ASN A 239 14.71 -13.56 10.39
CA ASN A 239 13.26 -13.41 10.43
C ASN A 239 12.60 -14.60 11.15
N HIS A 240 13.03 -15.83 10.85
CA HIS A 240 12.56 -17.03 11.53
C HIS A 240 12.90 -17.00 13.04
N ARG A 241 14.14 -16.65 13.40
CA ARG A 241 14.60 -16.57 14.80
C ARG A 241 13.79 -15.59 15.64
N PHE A 242 13.35 -14.48 15.06
CA PHE A 242 12.62 -13.42 15.76
C PHE A 242 11.10 -13.48 15.57
N GLN A 243 10.55 -14.61 15.13
CA GLN A 243 9.09 -14.78 14.90
C GLN A 243 8.55 -13.71 13.94
N GLY A 244 9.20 -13.61 12.78
CA GLY A 244 9.12 -12.58 11.75
C GLY A 244 7.76 -12.17 11.21
N CYS A 245 6.67 -12.75 11.70
CA CYS A 245 5.31 -12.30 11.43
C CYS A 245 4.91 -11.04 12.21
N ARG A 246 5.65 -10.64 13.26
CA ARG A 246 5.39 -9.41 14.03
C ARG A 246 6.65 -8.61 14.27
N SER A 247 6.57 -7.29 14.06
CA SER A 247 7.61 -6.33 14.38
C SER A 247 8.97 -6.56 13.69
N PHE A 248 9.05 -7.19 12.51
CA PHE A 248 10.31 -7.29 11.78
C PHE A 248 10.40 -6.21 10.69
N TRP A 249 11.51 -5.48 10.62
CA TRP A 249 11.75 -4.41 9.67
C TRP A 249 13.14 -4.51 9.04
N VAL A 250 13.23 -4.19 7.74
CA VAL A 250 14.49 -4.09 7.02
C VAL A 250 14.66 -2.69 6.47
N GLU A 251 15.66 -1.98 6.97
CA GLU A 251 16.00 -0.63 6.52
C GLU A 251 17.12 -0.68 5.48
N GLY A 252 17.04 0.13 4.43
CA GLY A 252 18.09 0.28 3.40
C GLY A 252 17.87 -0.52 2.10
N LEU A 253 16.81 -1.32 2.00
CA LEU A 253 16.54 -2.19 0.84
C LEU A 253 15.94 -1.45 -0.37
N ASN A 254 15.30 -0.30 -0.14
CA ASN A 254 14.75 0.57 -1.18
C ASN A 254 15.49 1.90 -1.13
N GLY A 255 16.13 2.28 -2.23
CA GLY A 255 16.75 3.61 -2.40
C GLY A 255 15.78 4.77 -2.08
N PRO A 256 16.24 6.03 -2.06
CA PRO A 256 15.39 7.19 -1.74
C PRO A 256 14.27 7.47 -2.76
N ASN A 257 14.04 6.58 -3.73
CA ASN A 257 13.09 6.78 -4.81
C ASN A 257 11.73 6.13 -4.43
N PRO A 258 10.61 6.86 -4.51
CA PRO A 258 9.27 6.35 -4.16
C PRO A 258 8.75 5.24 -5.11
N GLU A 259 9.45 4.95 -6.20
CA GLU A 259 8.95 4.06 -7.26
C GLU A 259 8.83 2.58 -6.89
N TYR A 260 9.58 2.09 -5.89
CA TYR A 260 9.59 0.66 -5.57
C TYR A 260 9.53 0.43 -4.06
N SER A 261 8.32 0.49 -3.52
CA SER A 261 8.01 0.08 -2.16
C SER A 261 7.63 -1.41 -2.17
N TYR A 262 8.54 -2.27 -1.69
CA TYR A 262 8.13 -3.62 -1.28
C TYR A 262 7.28 -3.50 -0.01
N TYR A 263 6.01 -3.87 -0.12
CA TYR A 263 5.13 -4.04 1.03
C TYR A 263 5.40 -5.43 1.63
N ALA A 264 5.52 -5.51 2.96
CA ALA A 264 5.40 -6.79 3.65
C ALA A 264 3.93 -7.22 3.55
N LEU A 265 3.61 -8.07 2.57
CA LEU A 265 2.26 -8.60 2.39
C LEU A 265 2.13 -9.86 3.26
N THR A 266 1.56 -9.72 4.45
CA THR A 266 1.14 -10.87 5.25
C THR A 266 -0.12 -11.44 4.60
N ILE A 267 0.02 -12.47 3.75
CA ILE A 267 -1.13 -13.20 3.22
C ILE A 267 -1.67 -14.05 4.39
N PRO A 268 -2.88 -13.78 4.92
CA PRO A 268 -3.47 -14.65 5.92
C PRO A 268 -3.67 -16.05 5.30
N PRO A 269 -3.50 -17.13 6.09
CA PRO A 269 -3.75 -18.46 5.58
C PRO A 269 -5.17 -18.52 5.00
N SER A 270 -5.29 -18.77 3.69
CA SER A 270 -6.58 -18.98 3.08
C SER A 270 -7.20 -20.23 3.68
N THR A 271 -8.54 -20.26 3.78
CA THR A 271 -9.34 -21.29 4.47
C THR A 271 -9.23 -22.70 3.86
N TYR A 272 -8.34 -22.91 2.88
CA TYR A 272 -8.15 -24.15 2.14
C TYR A 272 -6.66 -24.53 2.06
N HIS A 273 -6.02 -24.78 3.21
CA HIS A 273 -5.16 -25.96 3.44
C HIS A 273 -4.52 -25.86 4.82
N GLN A 274 -4.93 -26.76 5.71
CA GLN A 274 -4.22 -27.04 6.94
C GLN A 274 -2.88 -27.70 6.60
N PHE A 275 -1.86 -27.30 7.36
CA PHE A 275 -0.46 -27.76 7.36
C PHE A 275 0.48 -27.07 6.36
N LEU A 276 1.50 -26.45 6.96
CA LEU A 276 2.63 -25.69 6.41
C LEU A 276 2.36 -24.19 6.19
N HIS A 277 2.98 -23.37 7.05
CA HIS A 277 3.27 -21.96 6.76
C HIS A 277 4.13 -21.90 5.50
N THR A 278 3.50 -21.84 4.34
CA THR A 278 4.21 -21.59 3.10
C THR A 278 4.39 -20.08 3.00
N VAL A 279 5.60 -19.60 3.32
CA VAL A 279 6.02 -18.26 2.94
C VAL A 279 6.17 -18.28 1.43
N SER A 280 5.13 -17.89 0.70
CA SER A 280 5.25 -17.62 -0.73
C SER A 280 5.95 -16.28 -0.89
N ALA A 281 7.27 -16.30 -1.02
CA ALA A 281 8.02 -15.17 -1.52
C ALA A 281 7.60 -14.95 -2.99
N ILE A 282 6.95 -13.83 -3.28
CA ILE A 282 6.75 -13.41 -4.68
C ILE A 282 8.13 -13.03 -5.21
N ARG A 283 8.69 -13.94 -6.03
CA ARG A 283 9.96 -13.74 -6.73
C ARG A 283 9.73 -12.75 -7.87
N ILE A 284 9.83 -11.45 -7.57
CA ILE A 284 9.89 -10.44 -8.64
C ILE A 284 11.26 -10.58 -9.30
N TYR A 285 11.28 -11.12 -10.51
CA TYR A 285 12.49 -11.22 -11.32
C TYR A 285 12.90 -9.79 -11.72
N ILE A 286 13.98 -9.30 -11.14
CA ILE A 286 14.63 -8.06 -11.60
C ILE A 286 15.69 -8.51 -12.62
N PRO A 287 15.54 -8.21 -13.93
CA PRO A 287 16.60 -8.49 -14.88
C PRO A 287 17.84 -7.67 -14.49
N PHE A 288 18.88 -8.37 -14.07
CA PHE A 288 20.20 -7.80 -13.87
C PHE A 288 20.73 -7.40 -15.27
N LYS A 289 20.77 -6.09 -15.56
CA LYS A 289 21.49 -5.58 -16.71
C LYS A 289 22.97 -5.51 -16.31
N PRO A 290 23.86 -6.41 -16.78
CA PRO A 290 25.28 -6.30 -16.44
C PRO A 290 25.80 -4.95 -16.93
N ARG A 291 26.48 -4.21 -16.04
CA ARG A 291 27.35 -3.12 -16.49
C ARG A 291 28.45 -3.74 -17.32
N ASN A 292 28.62 -3.19 -18.52
CA ASN A 292 29.68 -3.52 -19.45
C ASN A 292 31.03 -3.45 -18.71
N PRO A 293 31.83 -4.53 -18.63
CA PRO A 293 33.11 -4.51 -17.93
C PRO A 293 34.22 -3.90 -18.80
N GLN A 294 33.92 -2.81 -19.50
CA GLN A 294 34.91 -1.96 -20.16
C GLN A 294 34.45 -0.50 -20.08
N LEU A 295 34.93 0.19 -19.05
CA LEU A 295 35.31 1.62 -18.99
C LEU A 295 35.83 1.93 -17.59
#